data_AF-A0A4U5M8X8-F1
#
_entry.id   AF-A0A4U5M8X8-F1
#
_cell.length_a   1.000
_cell.length_b   1.000
_cell.length_c   1.000
_cell.angle_alpha   90.00
_cell.angle_beta   90.00
_cell.angle_gamma   90.00
#
_symmetry.space_group_name_H-M   'P 1'
#
loop_
_entity.id
_entity.type
_entity.pdbx_description
1 polymer ?
#
loop_
_entity_poly.entity_id
_entity_poly.type
_entity_poly.pdbx_seq_one_letter_code
_entity_poly.pdbx_strand_id
1 'polypeptide(L)'
;MELQPELPVRLRLNGKDDYCWHKVKTTIQNATAAPEKRILRHEGVMILKSSNGVSARIEFKGQKNAISGTISGPTGQVKISGSWDKAIYNHQYEIQTRRGRPRMPLRSPVPALHPLANRYYGFSRFSMTLNELLPDDIPSLPLTDSRFRPDQRALENGEAQRASSIKQTIEQNQRNRSKQGHRQLWFSLQMDSFSETELWISQGKYWDAKEDQFKEASSGMVRIFTI
;
A
#
# COMPACT_ATOMS: atom_id res chain seq x y z
N MET A 1 -7.68 -10.39 -14.97
CA MET A 1 -7.70 -10.60 -13.51
C MET A 1 -8.11 -9.30 -12.86
N GLU A 2 -9.03 -9.35 -11.91
CA GLU A 2 -9.58 -8.18 -11.20
C GLU A 2 -9.17 -8.22 -9.73
N LEU A 3 -8.85 -7.06 -9.16
CA LEU A 3 -8.44 -6.84 -7.79
C LEU A 3 -9.25 -5.68 -7.22
N GLN A 4 -10.13 -5.97 -6.26
CA GLN A 4 -10.97 -5.00 -5.58
C GLN A 4 -10.72 -5.10 -4.06
N PRO A 5 -10.00 -4.13 -3.46
CA PRO A 5 -9.89 -4.08 -2.00
C PRO A 5 -11.28 -3.81 -1.38
N GLU A 6 -11.65 -4.63 -0.40
CA GLU A 6 -12.98 -4.59 0.23
C GLU A 6 -13.06 -3.54 1.34
N LEU A 7 -12.03 -3.44 2.17
CA LEU A 7 -12.02 -2.55 3.33
C LEU A 7 -11.62 -1.11 2.94
N PRO A 8 -12.19 -0.10 3.63
CA PRO A 8 -11.81 1.28 3.43
C PRO A 8 -10.40 1.57 3.96
N VAL A 9 -9.83 2.65 3.44
CA VAL A 9 -8.65 3.29 4.01
C VAL A 9 -9.10 4.37 4.98
N ARG A 10 -8.50 4.37 6.18
CA ARG A 10 -8.69 5.40 7.21
C ARG A 10 -7.44 6.28 7.31
N LEU A 11 -7.66 7.58 7.42
CA LEU A 11 -6.62 8.57 7.72
C LEU A 11 -7.16 9.52 8.78
N ARG A 12 -6.38 9.74 9.84
CA ARG A 12 -6.66 10.76 10.85
C ARG A 12 -5.53 11.78 10.85
N LEU A 13 -5.86 13.03 10.55
CA LEU A 13 -4.88 14.13 10.52
C LEU A 13 -4.87 14.86 11.86
N ASN A 14 -3.69 15.02 12.44
CA ASN A 14 -3.44 15.73 13.70
C ASN A 14 -4.31 15.25 14.88
N GLY A 15 -4.78 14.00 14.86
CA GLY A 15 -5.69 13.45 15.86
C GLY A 15 -7.11 14.03 15.85
N LYS A 16 -7.47 14.84 14.86
CA LYS A 16 -8.74 15.60 14.84
C LYS A 16 -9.64 15.23 13.66
N ASP A 17 -9.11 15.33 12.45
CA ASP A 17 -9.91 15.19 11.24
C ASP A 17 -9.82 13.77 10.71
N ASP A 18 -10.97 13.11 10.58
CA ASP A 18 -11.11 11.76 10.08
C ASP A 18 -11.44 11.78 8.59
N TYR A 19 -10.78 10.92 7.83
CA TYR A 19 -10.98 10.72 6.40
C TYR A 19 -11.16 9.23 6.10
N CYS A 20 -12.03 8.92 5.14
CA CYS A 20 -12.32 7.55 4.72
C CYS A 20 -12.60 7.47 3.22
N TRP A 21 -12.02 6.48 2.54
CA TRP A 21 -12.29 6.17 1.13
C TRP A 21 -12.00 4.70 0.82
N HIS A 22 -12.60 4.19 -0.26
CA HIS A 22 -12.26 2.88 -0.81
C HIS A 22 -11.27 3.04 -1.97
N LYS A 23 -10.33 2.10 -2.09
CA LYS A 23 -9.46 2.03 -3.27
C LYS A 23 -10.29 1.61 -4.49
N VAL A 24 -9.97 2.18 -5.65
CA VAL A 24 -10.61 1.81 -6.91
C VAL A 24 -10.17 0.43 -7.36
N LYS A 25 -10.99 -0.17 -8.22
CA LYS A 25 -10.70 -1.43 -8.88
C LYS A 25 -9.39 -1.37 -9.63
N THR A 26 -8.63 -2.45 -9.54
CA THR A 26 -7.44 -2.67 -10.37
C THR A 26 -7.64 -3.89 -11.26
N THR A 27 -7.41 -3.73 -12.56
CA THR A 27 -7.51 -4.81 -13.55
C THR A 27 -6.17 -5.06 -14.20
N ILE A 28 -5.76 -6.32 -14.26
CA ILE A 28 -4.63 -6.77 -15.07
C ILE A 28 -5.20 -7.41 -16.34
N GLN A 29 -5.06 -6.70 -17.46
CA GLN A 29 -5.34 -7.20 -18.80
C GLN A 29 -4.16 -8.03 -19.29
N ASN A 30 -4.44 -9.05 -20.12
CA ASN A 30 -3.45 -9.99 -20.64
C ASN A 30 -2.66 -10.73 -19.54
N ALA A 31 -3.31 -11.08 -18.42
CA ALA A 31 -2.63 -11.65 -17.24
C ALA A 31 -1.78 -12.91 -17.51
N THR A 32 -2.16 -13.72 -18.51
CA THR A 32 -1.43 -14.93 -18.93
C THR A 32 -0.30 -14.64 -19.93
N ALA A 33 -0.24 -13.43 -20.49
CA ALA A 33 0.84 -13.04 -21.39
C ALA A 33 2.15 -12.81 -20.64
N ALA A 34 3.23 -12.71 -21.42
CA ALA A 34 4.53 -12.29 -20.92
C ALA A 34 4.42 -10.93 -20.17
N PRO A 35 5.20 -10.70 -19.09
CA PRO A 35 5.05 -9.55 -18.21
C PRO A 35 4.97 -8.20 -18.93
N GLU A 36 5.76 -8.00 -19.99
CA GLU A 36 5.83 -6.79 -20.80
C GLU A 36 4.56 -6.50 -21.62
N LYS A 37 3.69 -7.50 -21.81
CA LYS A 37 2.41 -7.37 -22.53
C LYS A 37 1.22 -7.21 -21.58
N ARG A 38 1.45 -7.29 -20.26
CA ARG A 38 0.40 -7.11 -19.25
C ARG A 38 0.10 -5.63 -19.09
N ILE A 39 -1.17 -5.29 -18.98
CA ILE A 39 -1.60 -3.89 -18.83
C ILE A 39 -2.33 -3.76 -17.51
N LEU A 40 -1.81 -2.92 -16.62
CA LEU A 40 -2.44 -2.54 -15.37
C LEU A 40 -3.39 -1.36 -15.62
N ARG A 41 -4.63 -1.47 -15.16
CA ARG A 41 -5.61 -0.38 -15.19
C ARG A 41 -6.23 -0.16 -13.83
N HIS A 42 -6.46 1.12 -13.50
CA HIS A 42 -7.27 1.52 -12.37
C HIS A 42 -8.54 2.18 -12.91
N GLU A 43 -9.70 1.70 -12.47
CA GLU A 43 -11.00 2.10 -13.02
C GLU A 43 -12.05 2.24 -11.91
N GLY A 44 -12.96 3.18 -12.11
CA GLY A 44 -14.10 3.40 -11.21
C GLY A 44 -14.00 4.71 -10.45
N VAL A 45 -14.93 4.90 -9.50
CA VAL A 45 -15.07 6.16 -8.77
C VAL A 45 -14.63 5.96 -7.32
N MET A 46 -13.60 6.69 -6.93
CA MET A 46 -13.21 6.86 -5.53
C MET A 46 -14.06 7.96 -4.91
N ILE A 47 -14.68 7.64 -3.78
CA ILE A 47 -15.40 8.61 -2.95
C ILE A 47 -14.66 8.71 -1.63
N LEU A 48 -14.23 9.93 -1.30
CA LEU A 48 -13.62 10.29 -0.03
C LEU A 48 -14.59 11.15 0.76
N LYS A 49 -14.77 10.80 2.04
CA LYS A 49 -15.55 11.56 3.02
C LYS A 49 -14.64 11.97 4.17
N SER A 50 -14.98 13.04 4.87
CA SER A 50 -14.26 13.49 6.06
C SER A 50 -15.20 14.03 7.15
N SER A 51 -14.71 14.09 8.39
CA SER A 51 -15.44 14.65 9.52
C SER A 51 -15.54 16.18 9.51
N ASN A 52 -14.66 16.86 8.77
CA ASN A 52 -14.63 18.34 8.69
C ASN A 52 -15.43 18.93 7.52
N GLY A 53 -16.29 18.13 6.89
CA GLY A 53 -17.15 18.56 5.78
C GLY A 53 -16.48 18.58 4.41
N VAL A 54 -15.19 18.22 4.31
CA VAL A 54 -14.53 17.99 3.01
C VAL A 54 -14.95 16.64 2.44
N SER A 55 -15.24 16.61 1.14
CA SER A 55 -15.51 15.38 0.38
C SER A 55 -14.84 15.44 -0.98
N ALA A 56 -14.55 14.28 -1.57
CA ALA A 56 -14.06 14.22 -2.94
C ALA A 56 -14.71 13.07 -3.70
N ARG A 57 -15.00 13.32 -4.98
CA ARG A 57 -15.41 12.30 -5.95
C ARG A 57 -14.40 12.30 -7.09
N ILE A 58 -13.61 11.24 -7.20
CA ILE A 58 -12.51 11.11 -8.16
C ILE A 58 -12.76 9.90 -9.04
N GLU A 59 -12.94 10.12 -10.33
CA GLU A 59 -13.08 9.09 -11.34
C GLU A 59 -11.72 8.72 -11.92
N PHE A 60 -11.41 7.42 -11.87
CA PHE A 60 -10.27 6.82 -12.55
C PHE A 60 -10.74 6.27 -13.89
N LYS A 61 -10.21 6.87 -14.95
CA LYS A 61 -10.51 6.50 -16.34
C LYS A 61 -9.45 5.50 -16.77
N GLY A 62 -9.88 4.29 -17.14
CA GLY A 62 -8.96 3.20 -17.53
C GLY A 62 -8.08 3.54 -18.74
N GLN A 63 -8.48 4.52 -19.54
CA GLN A 63 -7.71 5.01 -20.68
C GLN A 63 -6.64 6.03 -20.26
N LYS A 64 -5.42 5.85 -20.77
CA LYS A 64 -4.28 6.77 -20.58
C LYS A 64 -3.98 7.11 -19.11
N ASN A 65 -4.36 6.24 -18.18
CA ASN A 65 -4.19 6.44 -16.73
C ASN A 65 -4.87 7.73 -16.20
N ALA A 66 -5.84 8.24 -16.94
CA ALA A 66 -6.43 9.54 -16.66
C ALA A 66 -7.29 9.51 -15.40
N ILE A 67 -7.33 10.63 -14.69
CA ILE A 67 -8.26 10.86 -13.60
C ILE A 67 -8.93 12.22 -13.74
N SER A 68 -10.14 12.33 -13.23
CA SER A 68 -10.82 13.62 -13.05
C SER A 68 -11.73 13.55 -11.84
N GLY A 69 -11.88 14.66 -11.14
CA GLY A 69 -12.71 14.67 -9.95
C GLY A 69 -12.99 16.05 -9.43
N THR A 70 -13.74 16.06 -8.34
CA THR A 70 -14.17 17.27 -7.67
C THR A 70 -13.98 17.10 -6.19
N ILE A 71 -13.36 18.08 -5.55
CA ILE A 71 -13.21 18.21 -4.10
C ILE A 71 -14.18 19.30 -3.66
N SER A 72 -15.06 19.01 -2.72
CA SER A 72 -16.04 19.96 -2.19
C SER A 72 -15.82 20.10 -0.69
N GLY A 73 -15.87 21.32 -0.17
CA GLY A 73 -15.77 21.59 1.26
C GLY A 73 -16.48 22.89 1.64
N PRO A 74 -16.38 23.31 2.92
CA PRO A 74 -17.06 24.52 3.40
C PRO A 74 -16.67 25.79 2.65
N THR A 75 -15.47 25.85 2.10
CA THR A 75 -14.93 27.00 1.36
C THR A 75 -15.27 26.97 -0.13
N GLY A 76 -16.04 25.99 -0.59
CA GLY A 76 -16.45 25.84 -2.00
C GLY A 76 -15.93 24.56 -2.65
N GLN A 77 -15.91 24.57 -3.98
CA GLN A 77 -15.68 23.37 -4.79
C GLN A 77 -14.54 23.57 -5.79
N VAL A 78 -13.64 22.59 -5.86
CA VAL A 78 -12.46 22.57 -6.71
C VAL A 78 -12.52 21.38 -7.67
N LYS A 79 -12.23 21.61 -8.95
CA LYS A 79 -12.09 20.51 -9.94
C LYS A 79 -10.62 20.13 -10.10
N ILE A 80 -10.36 18.83 -10.21
CA ILE A 80 -9.03 18.26 -10.43
C ILE A 80 -9.03 17.34 -11.65
N SER A 81 -7.91 17.27 -12.35
CA SER A 81 -7.69 16.28 -13.41
C SER A 81 -6.22 15.96 -13.59
N GLY A 82 -5.91 14.87 -14.27
CA GLY A 82 -4.53 14.48 -14.55
C GLY A 82 -4.40 13.02 -14.87
N SER A 83 -3.27 12.43 -14.48
CA SER A 83 -2.95 11.03 -14.68
C SER A 83 -2.37 10.45 -13.39
N TRP A 84 -2.86 9.31 -12.92
CA TRP A 84 -2.48 8.75 -11.61
C TRP A 84 -1.00 8.35 -11.53
N ASP A 85 -0.38 8.08 -12.68
CA ASP A 85 1.00 7.67 -12.90
C ASP A 85 1.94 8.85 -13.23
N LYS A 86 1.41 10.06 -13.43
CA LYS A 86 2.20 11.25 -13.78
C LYS A 86 1.99 12.36 -12.77
N ALA A 87 0.88 13.10 -12.89
CA ALA A 87 0.60 14.28 -12.09
C ALA A 87 -0.91 14.58 -12.05
N ILE A 88 -1.34 15.27 -11.00
CA ILE A 88 -2.72 15.72 -10.78
C ILE A 88 -2.69 17.25 -10.65
N TYR A 89 -3.63 17.94 -11.30
CA TYR A 89 -3.69 19.39 -11.39
C TYR A 89 -5.02 19.93 -10.84
N ASN A 90 -4.99 21.18 -10.38
CA ASN A 90 -6.16 21.94 -9.95
C ASN A 90 -6.62 22.91 -11.05
N HIS A 91 -7.89 22.87 -11.43
CA HIS A 91 -8.46 23.74 -12.45
C HIS A 91 -8.72 25.19 -11.98
N GLN A 92 -8.93 25.46 -10.69
CA GLN A 92 -9.18 26.83 -10.21
C GLN A 92 -7.95 27.74 -10.35
N TYR A 93 -6.75 27.18 -10.26
CA TYR A 93 -5.50 27.91 -10.49
C TYR A 93 -5.15 28.07 -11.98
N GLU A 94 -5.96 27.54 -12.91
CA GLU A 94 -5.76 27.77 -14.35
C GLU A 94 -6.12 29.19 -14.79
N ILE A 95 -6.99 29.89 -14.05
CA ILE A 95 -7.55 31.17 -14.51
C ILE A 95 -6.59 32.36 -14.26
N GLN A 96 -5.55 32.20 -13.43
CA GLN A 96 -4.62 33.30 -13.11
C GLN A 96 -3.27 33.27 -13.85
N THR A 97 -3.01 32.32 -14.76
CA THR A 97 -1.76 32.31 -15.53
C THR A 97 -1.92 32.96 -16.90
N ARG A 98 -2.28 34.25 -16.93
CA ARG A 98 -2.21 35.09 -18.15
C ARG A 98 -0.76 35.43 -18.57
N ARG A 99 0.26 34.86 -17.91
CA ARG A 99 1.69 35.03 -18.22
C ARG A 99 2.50 33.78 -17.87
N GLY A 100 2.59 32.82 -18.80
CA GLY A 100 3.74 31.92 -19.00
C GLY A 100 4.32 31.09 -17.84
N ARG A 101 3.74 31.05 -16.63
CA ARG A 101 4.26 30.20 -15.54
C ARG A 101 3.73 28.76 -15.65
N PRO A 102 4.58 27.75 -15.43
CA PRO A 102 4.19 26.35 -15.53
C PRO A 102 3.14 25.96 -14.49
N ARG A 103 2.20 25.09 -14.87
CA ARG A 103 1.17 24.53 -14.00
C ARG A 103 1.84 23.76 -12.85
N MET A 104 1.67 24.23 -11.62
CA MET A 104 2.13 23.51 -10.43
C MET A 104 1.19 22.32 -10.16
N PRO A 105 1.68 21.08 -10.13
CA PRO A 105 0.84 19.93 -9.86
C PRO A 105 0.49 19.87 -8.36
N LEU A 106 -0.74 19.47 -8.03
CA LEU A 106 -1.20 19.19 -6.66
C LEU A 106 -0.45 18.02 -6.03
N ARG A 107 0.02 17.09 -6.87
CA ARG A 107 0.82 15.94 -6.47
C ARG A 107 2.14 15.98 -7.23
N SER A 108 3.24 15.92 -6.50
CA SER A 108 4.59 15.79 -7.08
C SER A 108 4.63 14.62 -8.08
N PRO A 109 5.39 14.72 -9.19
CA PRO A 109 5.51 13.63 -10.16
C PRO A 109 5.84 12.31 -9.48
N VAL A 110 5.30 11.20 -9.98
CA VAL A 110 5.68 9.87 -9.50
C VAL A 110 7.22 9.77 -9.53
N PRO A 111 7.89 9.37 -8.43
CA PRO A 111 9.33 9.24 -8.42
C PRO A 111 9.78 8.41 -9.62
N ALA A 112 10.80 8.89 -10.33
CA ALA A 112 11.33 8.18 -11.47
C ALA A 112 11.65 6.72 -11.06
N LEU A 113 11.27 5.77 -11.91
CA LEU A 113 11.67 4.39 -11.73
C LEU A 113 13.20 4.31 -11.60
N HIS A 114 13.68 3.31 -10.86
CA HIS A 114 15.12 3.07 -10.80
C HIS A 114 15.66 2.86 -12.24
N PRO A 115 16.87 3.34 -12.61
CA PRO A 115 17.42 3.13 -13.95
C PRO A 115 17.46 1.66 -14.39
N LEU A 116 17.56 0.75 -13.42
CA LEU A 116 17.55 -0.70 -13.63
C LEU A 116 16.17 -1.35 -13.40
N ALA A 117 15.09 -0.59 -13.29
CA ALA A 117 13.76 -1.13 -12.98
C ALA A 117 13.33 -2.22 -13.97
N ASN A 118 13.69 -2.12 -15.25
CA ASN A 118 13.43 -3.15 -16.26
C ASN A 118 14.11 -4.50 -15.97
N ARG A 119 15.21 -4.51 -15.20
CA ARG A 119 15.91 -5.72 -14.75
C ARG A 119 15.42 -6.21 -13.38
N TYR A 120 14.78 -5.34 -12.60
CA TYR A 120 14.33 -5.61 -11.23
C TYR A 120 12.82 -5.39 -11.09
N TYR A 121 12.03 -6.20 -11.83
CA TYR A 121 10.58 -6.32 -11.66
C TYR A 121 9.75 -5.02 -11.84
N GLY A 122 10.30 -3.99 -12.47
CA GLY A 122 9.65 -2.68 -12.59
C GLY A 122 9.64 -1.88 -11.28
N PHE A 123 10.51 -2.21 -10.32
CA PHE A 123 10.51 -1.59 -9.00
C PHE A 123 10.93 -0.12 -9.02
N SER A 124 10.23 0.67 -8.20
CA SER A 124 10.68 2.01 -7.82
C SER A 124 11.87 1.92 -6.85
N ARG A 125 12.60 3.02 -6.66
CA ARG A 125 13.63 3.11 -5.61
C ARG A 125 13.08 2.75 -4.23
N PHE A 126 11.90 3.27 -3.90
CA PHE A 126 11.22 2.94 -2.64
C PHE A 126 10.93 1.44 -2.51
N SER A 127 10.48 0.78 -3.58
CA SER A 127 10.22 -0.65 -3.57
C SER A 127 11.48 -1.48 -3.35
N MET A 128 12.61 -1.05 -3.90
CA MET A 128 13.90 -1.72 -3.73
C MET A 128 14.42 -1.67 -2.29
N THR A 129 14.07 -0.64 -1.51
CA THR A 129 14.51 -0.52 -0.10
C THR A 129 13.63 -1.31 0.88
N LEU A 130 12.44 -1.77 0.47
CA LEU A 130 11.49 -2.39 1.40
C LEU A 130 12.00 -3.68 2.06
N ASN A 131 12.87 -4.43 1.39
CA ASN A 131 13.39 -5.71 1.88
C ASN A 131 14.89 -5.67 2.23
N GLU A 132 15.46 -4.47 2.30
CA GLU A 132 16.82 -4.28 2.82
C GLU A 132 16.86 -4.64 4.30
N LEU A 133 17.83 -5.46 4.69
CA LEU A 133 18.01 -5.91 6.06
C LEU A 133 19.42 -5.55 6.50
N LEU A 134 19.54 -4.46 7.26
CA LEU A 134 20.82 -4.03 7.80
C LEU A 134 21.14 -4.82 9.08
N PRO A 135 22.42 -5.10 9.38
CA PRO A 135 22.80 -5.81 10.60
C PRO A 135 22.23 -5.15 11.88
N ASP A 136 22.19 -3.82 11.91
CA ASP A 136 21.68 -3.04 13.04
C ASP A 136 20.15 -3.15 13.20
N ASP A 137 19.41 -3.50 12.12
CA ASP A 137 17.98 -3.72 12.20
C ASP A 137 17.67 -5.03 12.94
N ILE A 138 18.47 -6.09 12.73
CA ILE A 138 18.16 -7.47 13.13
C ILE A 138 17.71 -7.61 14.60
N PRO A 139 18.40 -7.01 15.60
CA PRO A 139 17.99 -7.14 17.00
C PRO A 139 16.66 -6.45 17.32
N SER A 140 16.23 -5.51 16.46
CA SER A 140 15.03 -4.69 16.65
C SER A 140 13.81 -5.20 15.87
N LEU A 141 13.88 -6.37 15.25
CA LEU A 141 12.80 -6.92 14.43
C LEU A 141 12.24 -8.20 15.03
N PRO A 142 10.92 -8.41 14.92
CA PRO A 142 10.35 -9.69 15.33
C PRO A 142 10.73 -10.77 14.32
N LEU A 143 10.78 -12.02 14.76
CA LEU A 143 11.06 -13.20 13.90
C LEU A 143 10.03 -13.36 12.76
N THR A 144 8.92 -12.64 12.81
CA THR A 144 7.85 -12.62 11.81
C THR A 144 8.01 -11.52 10.75
N ASP A 145 9.04 -10.66 10.85
CA ASP A 145 9.31 -9.62 9.84
C ASP A 145 9.58 -10.25 8.47
N SER A 146 8.99 -9.68 7.41
CA SER A 146 9.10 -10.21 6.05
C SER A 146 10.54 -10.26 5.54
N ARG A 147 11.46 -9.43 6.08
CA ARG A 147 12.88 -9.44 5.70
C ARG A 147 13.60 -10.72 6.10
N PHE A 148 13.08 -11.46 7.08
CA PHE A 148 13.59 -12.76 7.48
C PHE A 148 12.99 -13.92 6.67
N ARG A 149 12.10 -13.64 5.72
CA ARG A 149 11.42 -14.67 4.92
C ARG A 149 12.42 -15.32 3.93
N PRO A 150 12.83 -16.60 4.12
CA PRO A 150 14.01 -17.14 3.44
C PRO A 150 13.79 -17.49 1.96
N ASP A 151 12.55 -17.79 1.54
CA ASP A 151 12.19 -17.95 0.12
C ASP A 151 12.31 -16.62 -0.64
N GLN A 152 11.84 -15.53 -0.04
CA GLN A 152 11.96 -14.19 -0.62
C GLN A 152 13.42 -13.75 -0.72
N ARG A 153 14.24 -13.98 0.33
CA ARG A 153 15.67 -13.67 0.30
C ARG A 153 16.43 -14.47 -0.77
N ALA A 154 16.17 -15.78 -0.86
CA ALA A 154 16.77 -16.62 -1.89
C ALA A 154 16.40 -16.14 -3.31
N LEU A 155 15.16 -15.71 -3.52
CA LEU A 155 14.73 -15.17 -4.81
C LEU A 155 15.46 -13.86 -5.17
N GLU A 156 15.61 -12.95 -4.20
CA GLU A 156 16.36 -11.70 -4.40
C GLU A 156 17.83 -11.93 -4.73
N ASN A 157 18.45 -12.98 -4.17
CA ASN A 157 19.82 -13.39 -4.47
C ASN A 157 19.97 -14.13 -5.81
N GLY A 158 18.88 -14.34 -6.56
CA GLY A 158 18.88 -15.06 -7.83
C GLY A 158 18.82 -16.59 -7.71
N GLU A 159 18.61 -17.11 -6.50
CA GLU A 159 18.56 -18.56 -6.21
C GLU A 159 17.16 -19.13 -6.42
N ALA A 160 16.62 -19.02 -7.64
CA ALA A 160 15.21 -19.31 -7.94
C ALA A 160 14.74 -20.73 -7.57
N GLN A 161 15.58 -21.75 -7.79
CA GLN A 161 15.25 -23.13 -7.42
C GLN A 161 15.15 -23.30 -5.89
N ARG A 162 16.13 -22.77 -5.14
CA ARG A 162 16.15 -22.77 -3.68
C ARG A 162 14.94 -22.03 -3.12
N ALA A 163 14.62 -20.85 -3.67
CA ALA A 163 13.44 -20.08 -3.27
C ALA A 163 12.14 -20.89 -3.42
N SER A 164 11.98 -21.60 -4.54
CA SER A 164 10.80 -22.45 -4.79
C SER A 164 10.67 -23.57 -3.76
N SER A 165 11.77 -24.28 -3.45
CA SER A 165 11.78 -25.35 -2.44
C SER A 165 11.43 -24.83 -1.04
N ILE A 166 12.05 -23.73 -0.61
CA ILE A 166 11.77 -23.11 0.70
C ILE A 166 10.32 -22.63 0.78
N LYS A 167 9.80 -22.01 -0.29
CA LYS A 167 8.40 -21.56 -0.38
C LYS A 167 7.43 -22.72 -0.12
N GLN A 168 7.64 -23.87 -0.76
CA GLN A 168 6.81 -25.06 -0.55
C GLN A 168 6.81 -25.51 0.92
N THR A 169 7.98 -25.53 1.57
CA THR A 169 8.11 -25.88 2.99
C THR A 169 7.37 -24.89 3.89
N ILE A 170 7.54 -23.58 3.68
CA ILE A 170 6.85 -22.53 4.47
C ILE A 170 5.34 -22.65 4.32
N GLU A 171 4.83 -22.78 3.10
CA GLU A 171 3.40 -22.91 2.83
C GLU A 171 2.82 -24.19 3.43
N GLN A 172 3.55 -25.31 3.37
CA GLN A 172 3.10 -26.55 3.99
C GLN A 172 3.04 -26.43 5.52
N ASN A 173 4.05 -25.80 6.13
CA ASN A 173 4.06 -25.54 7.57
C ASN A 173 2.91 -24.61 7.98
N GLN A 174 2.61 -23.60 7.17
CA GLN A 174 1.45 -22.73 7.38
C GLN A 174 0.12 -23.51 7.29
N ARG A 175 -0.05 -24.37 6.27
CA ARG A 175 -1.24 -25.24 6.11
C ARG A 175 -1.42 -26.21 7.28
N ASN A 176 -0.32 -26.69 7.87
CA ASN A 176 -0.39 -27.57 9.04
C ASN A 176 -0.82 -26.78 10.29
N ARG A 177 -0.30 -25.57 10.49
CA ARG A 177 -0.65 -24.70 11.63
C ARG A 177 -2.04 -24.10 11.55
N SER A 178 -2.58 -23.84 10.35
CA SER A 178 -3.91 -23.23 10.20
C SER A 178 -5.03 -24.08 10.82
N LYS A 179 -4.79 -25.37 11.06
CA LYS A 179 -5.70 -26.27 11.76
C LYS A 179 -5.85 -25.97 13.26
N GLN A 180 -4.92 -25.22 13.86
CA GLN A 180 -4.83 -25.02 15.32
C GLN A 180 -5.40 -23.67 15.79
N GLY A 181 -6.04 -22.90 14.90
CA GLY A 181 -6.46 -21.52 15.19
C GLY A 181 -5.24 -20.58 15.33
N HIS A 182 -5.46 -19.27 15.17
CA HIS A 182 -4.41 -18.28 15.39
C HIS A 182 -5.01 -17.02 16.02
N ARG A 183 -4.21 -16.33 16.83
CA ARG A 183 -4.56 -15.05 17.45
C ARG A 183 -3.64 -13.95 16.89
N GLN A 184 -4.23 -12.82 16.51
CA GLN A 184 -3.47 -11.65 16.08
C GLN A 184 -2.80 -10.99 17.30
N LEU A 185 -1.53 -10.60 17.14
CA LEU A 185 -0.74 -10.02 18.24
C LEU A 185 -0.79 -8.49 18.27
N TRP A 186 -0.74 -7.86 17.10
CA TRP A 186 -0.54 -6.41 16.97
C TRP A 186 -1.82 -5.64 16.69
N PHE A 187 -2.84 -6.34 16.20
CA PHE A 187 -4.11 -5.76 15.76
C PHE A 187 -5.28 -6.52 16.35
N SER A 188 -6.40 -5.82 16.55
CA SER A 188 -7.69 -6.41 16.90
C SER A 188 -8.76 -5.90 15.95
N LEU A 189 -9.71 -6.77 15.62
CA LEU A 189 -10.90 -6.39 14.87
C LEU A 189 -11.81 -5.54 15.77
N GLN A 190 -12.18 -4.35 15.31
CA GLN A 190 -13.07 -3.42 16.01
C GLN A 190 -13.94 -2.66 15.02
N MET A 191 -15.16 -2.31 15.43
CA MET A 191 -16.04 -1.42 14.65
C MET A 191 -15.48 0.00 14.65
N ASP A 192 -15.08 0.53 13.48
CA ASP A 192 -14.70 1.93 13.34
C ASP A 192 -15.95 2.80 13.14
N SER A 193 -16.20 3.69 14.10
CA SER A 193 -17.38 4.56 14.12
C SER A 193 -17.51 5.51 12.93
N PHE A 194 -16.41 5.85 12.24
CA PHE A 194 -16.43 6.79 11.13
C PHE A 194 -16.66 6.10 9.78
N SER A 195 -16.05 4.93 9.55
CA SER A 195 -16.33 4.12 8.36
C SER A 195 -17.54 3.21 8.48
N GLU A 196 -18.07 3.01 9.69
CA GLU A 196 -19.18 2.09 9.97
C GLU A 196 -18.88 0.67 9.48
N THR A 197 -17.63 0.23 9.68
CA THR A 197 -17.12 -1.07 9.19
C THR A 197 -16.12 -1.62 10.21
N GLU A 198 -16.06 -2.94 10.33
CA GLU A 198 -15.04 -3.60 11.15
C GLU A 198 -13.66 -3.49 10.50
N LEU A 199 -12.69 -2.96 11.24
CA LEU A 199 -11.31 -2.76 10.80
C LEU A 199 -10.33 -3.41 11.78
N TRP A 200 -9.18 -3.81 11.26
CA TRP A 200 -8.04 -4.24 12.08
C TRP A 200 -7.31 -3.02 12.64
N ILE A 201 -7.60 -2.67 13.89
CA ILE A 201 -7.02 -1.50 14.57
C ILE A 201 -5.78 -1.92 15.35
N SER A 202 -4.70 -1.14 15.21
CA SER A 202 -3.46 -1.35 15.95
C SER A 202 -3.72 -1.24 17.46
N GLN A 203 -3.16 -2.17 18.23
CA GLN A 203 -3.23 -2.13 19.68
C GLN A 203 -2.17 -1.23 20.31
N GLY A 204 -1.31 -0.57 19.52
CA GLY A 204 -0.20 0.28 19.97
C GLY A 204 1.04 -0.47 20.46
N LYS A 205 0.89 -1.75 20.85
CA LYS A 205 1.92 -2.57 21.51
C LYS A 205 3.16 -2.92 20.68
N TYR A 206 3.12 -2.76 19.36
CA TYR A 206 4.23 -3.19 18.50
C TYR A 206 5.50 -2.37 18.76
N TRP A 207 5.36 -1.05 18.91
CA TRP A 207 6.50 -0.16 19.10
C TRP A 207 7.10 -0.30 20.50
N ASP A 208 6.25 -0.41 21.54
CA ASP A 208 6.70 -0.73 22.90
C ASP A 208 7.47 -2.06 22.94
N ALA A 209 6.95 -3.09 22.24
CA ALA A 209 7.64 -4.37 22.12
C ALA A 209 8.96 -4.25 21.35
N LYS A 210 9.04 -3.37 20.34
CA LYS A 210 10.27 -3.11 19.59
C LYS A 210 11.33 -2.44 20.46
N GLU A 211 10.96 -1.50 21.34
CA GLU A 211 11.88 -0.83 22.26
C GLU A 211 12.59 -1.82 23.20
N ASP A 212 11.88 -2.87 23.64
CA ASP A 212 12.47 -3.96 24.44
C ASP A 212 12.90 -5.18 23.58
N GLN A 213 13.14 -5.00 22.29
CA GLN A 213 13.66 -6.06 21.39
C GLN A 213 12.81 -7.35 21.41
N PHE A 214 11.50 -7.20 21.60
CA PHE A 214 10.50 -8.26 21.65
C PHE A 214 10.73 -9.33 22.74
N LYS A 215 11.54 -9.08 23.79
CA LYS A 215 11.81 -10.07 24.85
C LYS A 215 10.53 -10.64 25.44
N GLU A 216 9.62 -9.78 25.91
CA GLU A 216 8.34 -10.18 26.49
C GLU A 216 7.36 -10.74 25.45
N ALA A 217 7.32 -10.10 24.27
CA ALA A 217 6.39 -10.47 23.20
C ALA A 217 6.73 -11.81 22.53
N SER A 218 8.00 -12.26 22.62
CA SER A 218 8.49 -13.48 21.99
C SER A 218 7.71 -14.73 22.40
N SER A 219 7.24 -14.80 23.65
CA SER A 219 6.46 -15.91 24.21
C SER A 219 5.14 -16.16 23.47
N GLY A 220 4.53 -15.10 22.92
CA GLY A 220 3.30 -15.17 22.13
C GLY A 220 3.51 -15.32 20.64
N MET A 221 4.75 -15.25 20.14
CA MET A 221 5.06 -15.30 18.71
C MET A 221 5.25 -16.74 18.23
N VAL A 222 4.48 -17.11 17.20
CA VAL A 222 4.74 -18.35 16.48
C VAL A 222 5.96 -18.16 15.61
N ARG A 223 6.93 -19.08 15.71
CA ARG A 223 8.09 -19.11 14.81
C ARG A 223 7.63 -19.56 13.42
N ILE A 224 7.49 -18.60 12.49
CA ILE A 224 6.95 -18.84 11.14
C ILE A 224 8.04 -19.41 10.22
N PHE A 225 9.28 -18.94 10.39
CA PHE A 225 10.44 -19.36 9.61
C PHE A 225 11.51 -19.96 10.54
N THR A 226 12.12 -21.05 10.09
CA THR A 226 13.37 -21.56 10.67
C THR A 226 14.49 -20.73 10.07
N ILE A 227 15.23 -20.01 10.92
CA ILE A 227 16.45 -19.27 10.55
C ILE A 227 17.59 -20.29 10.52
#